data_AF-A0A381PWB2-F1
#
_entry.id   AF-A0A381PWB2-F1
#
_cell.length_a   1.000
_cell.length_b   1.000
_cell.length_c   1.000
_cell.angle_alpha   90.00
_cell.angle_beta   90.00
_cell.angle_gamma   90.00
#
_symmetry.space_group_name_H-M   'P 1'
#
loop_
_entity.id
_entity.type
_entity.pdbx_description
1 polymer ?
#
loop_
_entity_poly.entity_id
_entity_poly.type
_entity_poly.pdbx_seq_one_letter_code
_entity_poly.pdbx_strand_id
1 'polypeptide(L)'
;MDTTDGNRKKSSAAEIRGGLTHPIIDSDAHWLEFGPLVQERMHQIGGEKALAGFTGTQEIVPIQEMGPDGRAHMGYGHPGFWMLPMKNTRDRATAMMPALLAERMEELGLDFCVMYPTGGFATAMQNDDEVRKAACRAFNIFSAEYFADFSDRMTPVAVIPMHTPDEAIEEIAYIRESLGLKACLFGGMVPRSVPAAKEGDPKAHRLGSVTYDVFGIDSPYDYDPVWAACLEYGVSPTFHSGGRGYALRRSPTNFTYNHIGHFASTGEAICKAMFLGGVTRRFPQLRMGFLEGGTAWACQLYADLIEHWEKRNRTALEYNDPANLDHDLMINLASEFGPNGMAEMMTDRDRALFAALNTAASTNDGGQLELDDYAPCEIEKEEDIADLFVPNFYFGCEADDRLNATAFNTEVNPMGARINALFSSDIGHFDVIHMNQVLPHAWELVEDGVMNLDEFREFTFANPARFWTSSDPNFFAGTKVEA
;
A
#
# COMPACT_ATOMS: atom_id res chain seq x y z
N MET A 1 15.96 28.41 -2.80
CA MET A 1 16.48 29.01 -1.56
C MET A 1 17.50 28.02 -1.06
N ASP A 2 18.76 28.41 -1.19
CA ASP A 2 19.90 27.65 -0.67
C ASP A 2 20.32 28.42 0.59
N THR A 3 19.73 28.07 1.73
CA THR A 3 20.11 28.66 3.02
C THR A 3 19.79 27.70 4.17
N THR A 4 20.86 27.43 4.94
CA THR A 4 20.91 26.91 6.31
C THR A 4 20.62 25.43 6.49
N ASP A 5 21.52 24.58 5.99
CA ASP A 5 21.86 23.36 6.71
C ASP A 5 23.31 23.45 7.17
N GLY A 6 23.55 23.18 8.45
CA GLY A 6 24.78 23.58 9.14
C GLY A 6 25.98 22.76 8.72
N ASN A 7 26.79 23.25 7.78
CA ASN A 7 28.24 22.98 7.58
C ASN A 7 28.76 21.52 7.70
N ARG A 8 27.90 20.49 7.65
CA ARG A 8 28.26 19.09 7.51
C ARG A 8 28.37 18.83 6.02
N LYS A 9 29.56 18.48 5.54
CA LYS A 9 29.73 18.07 4.14
C LYS A 9 28.94 16.77 3.97
N LYS A 10 27.77 16.84 3.34
CA LYS A 10 26.94 15.66 3.03
C LYS A 10 27.75 14.67 2.19
N SER A 11 27.66 13.39 2.54
CA SER A 11 28.35 12.31 1.82
C SER A 11 27.76 12.16 0.42
N SER A 12 28.61 12.08 -0.62
CA SER A 12 28.15 11.78 -1.97
C SER A 12 27.77 10.31 -2.13
N ALA A 13 26.93 9.99 -3.12
CA ALA A 13 26.55 8.61 -3.43
C ALA A 13 27.78 7.70 -3.64
N ALA A 14 28.81 8.21 -4.32
CA ALA A 14 30.07 7.48 -4.54
C ALA A 14 30.87 7.24 -3.23
N GLU A 15 30.94 8.23 -2.33
CA GLU A 15 31.59 8.07 -1.02
C GLU A 15 30.85 7.03 -0.17
N ILE A 16 29.51 7.06 -0.18
CA ILE A 16 28.66 6.10 0.55
C ILE A 16 28.86 4.69 -0.03
N ARG A 17 28.69 4.51 -1.34
CA ARG A 17 28.85 3.22 -2.02
C ARG A 17 30.24 2.62 -1.80
N GLY A 18 31.29 3.44 -1.81
CA GLY A 18 32.66 2.97 -1.54
C GLY A 18 32.87 2.42 -0.13
N GLY A 19 32.00 2.73 0.83
CA GLY A 19 32.03 2.22 2.20
C GLY A 19 31.11 1.01 2.47
N LEU A 20 30.23 0.65 1.54
CA LEU A 20 29.26 -0.42 1.72
C LEU A 20 29.78 -1.76 1.15
N THR A 21 29.40 -2.86 1.80
CA THR A 21 29.77 -4.23 1.39
C THR A 21 28.63 -4.99 0.71
N HIS A 22 27.49 -4.33 0.51
CA HIS A 22 26.29 -4.89 -0.11
C HIS A 22 25.82 -4.01 -1.29
N PRO A 23 25.07 -4.57 -2.24
CA PRO A 23 24.33 -3.81 -3.24
C PRO A 23 23.27 -2.89 -2.63
N ILE A 24 22.79 -1.90 -3.37
CA ILE A 24 21.59 -1.11 -3.09
C ILE A 24 20.51 -1.49 -4.08
N ILE A 25 19.38 -1.98 -3.57
CA ILE A 25 18.21 -2.37 -4.34
C ILE A 25 17.12 -1.34 -4.10
N ASP A 26 16.77 -0.62 -5.16
CA ASP A 26 15.61 0.25 -5.18
C ASP A 26 14.37 -0.55 -5.58
N SER A 27 13.45 -0.72 -4.63
CA SER A 27 12.26 -1.55 -4.81
C SER A 27 11.08 -0.76 -5.38
N ASP A 28 11.25 0.52 -5.67
CA ASP A 28 10.16 1.43 -6.05
C ASP A 28 10.71 2.69 -6.76
N ALA A 29 11.39 2.46 -7.88
CA ALA A 29 11.77 3.51 -8.81
C ALA A 29 10.62 3.73 -9.81
N HIS A 30 10.42 4.96 -10.28
CA HIS A 30 9.46 5.19 -11.36
C HIS A 30 10.12 5.46 -12.71
N TRP A 31 9.39 5.09 -13.76
CA TRP A 31 9.69 5.59 -15.10
C TRP A 31 8.52 6.43 -15.63
N LEU A 32 8.89 7.60 -16.13
CA LEU A 32 7.94 8.60 -16.59
C LEU A 32 7.69 8.40 -18.08
N GLU A 33 6.55 7.81 -18.40
CA GLU A 33 6.32 7.39 -19.77
C GLU A 33 6.08 8.59 -20.70
N PHE A 34 6.71 8.58 -21.88
CA PHE A 34 6.45 9.59 -22.90
C PHE A 34 5.12 9.29 -23.60
N GLY A 35 4.06 9.96 -23.15
CA GLY A 35 2.67 9.72 -23.57
C GLY A 35 2.45 9.44 -25.06
N PRO A 36 2.95 10.25 -26.00
CA PRO A 36 2.79 10.00 -27.43
C PRO A 36 3.35 8.65 -27.90
N LEU A 37 4.54 8.26 -27.40
CA LEU A 37 5.13 6.97 -27.72
C LEU A 37 4.29 5.83 -27.14
N VAL A 38 3.86 5.95 -25.88
CA VAL A 38 3.01 4.92 -25.27
C VAL A 38 1.72 4.76 -26.03
N GLN A 39 1.02 5.84 -26.37
CA GLN A 39 -0.21 5.80 -27.15
C GLN A 39 -0.03 5.08 -28.50
N GLU A 40 1.05 5.39 -29.22
CA GLU A 40 1.39 4.70 -30.47
C GLU A 40 1.61 3.20 -30.25
N ARG A 41 2.40 2.82 -29.24
CA ARG A 41 2.70 1.41 -28.93
C ARG A 41 1.47 0.65 -28.45
N MET A 42 0.64 1.26 -27.60
CA MET A 42 -0.63 0.70 -27.13
C MET A 42 -1.56 0.38 -28.29
N HIS A 43 -1.69 1.31 -29.25
CA HIS A 43 -2.49 1.09 -30.44
C HIS A 43 -1.91 -0.02 -31.34
N GLN A 44 -0.59 -0.05 -31.53
CA GLN A 44 0.07 -1.09 -32.34
C GLN A 44 -0.10 -2.50 -31.75
N ILE A 45 -0.02 -2.62 -30.42
CA ILE A 45 -0.05 -3.92 -29.72
C ILE A 45 -1.49 -4.40 -29.48
N GLY A 46 -2.36 -3.53 -28.96
CA GLY A 46 -3.70 -3.89 -28.49
C GLY A 46 -4.86 -3.17 -29.17
N GLY A 47 -4.59 -2.41 -30.24
CA GLY A 47 -5.60 -1.70 -31.03
C GLY A 47 -6.32 -0.58 -30.28
N GLU A 48 -7.55 -0.28 -30.72
CA GLU A 48 -8.37 0.80 -30.17
C GLU A 48 -8.68 0.64 -28.67
N LYS A 49 -8.91 -0.59 -28.21
CA LYS A 49 -9.21 -0.86 -26.79
C LYS A 49 -8.03 -0.49 -25.90
N ALA A 50 -6.82 -0.92 -26.25
CA ALA A 50 -5.62 -0.59 -25.49
C ALA A 50 -5.34 0.93 -25.49
N LEU A 51 -5.47 1.59 -26.65
CA LEU A 51 -5.32 3.05 -26.74
C LEU A 51 -6.36 3.79 -25.86
N ALA A 52 -7.61 3.37 -25.91
CA ALA A 52 -8.68 3.94 -25.09
C ALA A 52 -8.38 3.75 -23.59
N GLY A 53 -7.88 2.57 -23.19
CA GLY A 53 -7.55 2.29 -21.79
C GLY A 53 -6.34 3.04 -21.24
N PHE A 54 -5.47 3.58 -22.10
CA PHE A 54 -4.39 4.48 -21.65
C PHE A 54 -4.82 5.96 -21.63
N THR A 55 -5.65 6.38 -22.57
CA THR A 55 -6.06 7.78 -22.70
C THR A 55 -7.27 8.15 -21.83
N GLY A 56 -8.17 7.19 -21.58
CA GLY A 56 -9.45 7.41 -20.90
C GLY A 56 -9.37 7.76 -19.41
N THR A 57 -8.22 7.56 -18.77
CA THR A 57 -8.03 7.76 -17.31
C THR A 57 -7.25 9.02 -16.95
N GLN A 58 -6.92 9.88 -17.91
CA GLN A 58 -6.29 11.19 -17.65
C GLN A 58 -7.29 12.24 -17.13
N GLU A 59 -8.11 11.89 -16.12
CA GLU A 59 -9.13 12.77 -15.54
C GLU A 59 -8.54 13.94 -14.73
N ILE A 60 -7.23 13.90 -14.42
CA ILE A 60 -6.54 14.94 -13.66
C ILE A 60 -6.73 16.32 -14.30
N VAL A 61 -6.54 16.44 -15.61
CA VAL A 61 -6.64 17.73 -16.32
C VAL A 61 -8.07 18.29 -16.27
N PRO A 62 -9.12 17.53 -16.65
CA PRO A 62 -10.51 17.97 -16.46
C PRO A 62 -10.83 18.44 -15.02
N ILE A 63 -10.37 17.71 -14.00
CA ILE A 63 -10.62 18.07 -12.59
C ILE A 63 -9.87 19.37 -12.20
N GLN A 64 -8.67 19.60 -12.74
CA GLN A 64 -7.93 20.85 -12.53
C GLN A 64 -8.68 22.05 -13.14
N GLU A 65 -9.17 21.89 -14.38
CA GLU A 65 -9.86 22.94 -15.15
C GLU A 65 -11.18 23.41 -14.52
N MET A 66 -11.85 22.58 -13.70
CA MET A 66 -13.04 22.97 -12.94
C MET A 66 -12.82 24.13 -11.96
N GLY A 67 -11.57 24.37 -11.56
CA GLY A 67 -11.24 25.33 -10.51
C GLY A 67 -11.77 24.93 -9.12
N PRO A 68 -11.46 25.71 -8.07
CA PRO A 68 -11.87 25.41 -6.69
C PRO A 68 -13.39 25.25 -6.50
N ASP A 69 -14.18 26.17 -7.05
CA ASP A 69 -15.64 26.17 -6.85
C ASP A 69 -16.31 25.02 -7.60
N GLY A 70 -15.86 24.72 -8.83
CA GLY A 70 -16.36 23.57 -9.59
C GLY A 70 -16.03 22.25 -8.90
N ARG A 71 -14.82 22.11 -8.36
CA ARG A 71 -14.44 20.94 -7.55
C ARG A 71 -15.27 20.83 -6.27
N ALA A 72 -15.47 21.94 -5.55
CA ALA A 72 -16.30 21.95 -4.34
C ALA A 72 -17.75 21.57 -4.66
N HIS A 73 -18.29 22.03 -5.78
CA HIS A 73 -19.63 21.68 -6.25
C HIS A 73 -19.77 20.18 -6.54
N MET A 74 -18.78 19.58 -7.20
CA MET A 74 -18.77 18.16 -7.54
C MET A 74 -18.31 17.24 -6.39
N GLY A 75 -17.74 17.80 -5.32
CA GLY A 75 -17.12 17.04 -4.23
C GLY A 75 -15.75 16.45 -4.57
N TYR A 76 -15.06 16.99 -5.57
CA TYR A 76 -13.71 16.55 -5.96
C TYR A 76 -12.62 17.21 -5.12
N GLY A 77 -11.60 16.43 -4.77
CA GLY A 77 -10.36 16.96 -4.20
C GLY A 77 -9.53 17.68 -5.27
N HIS A 78 -8.70 18.62 -4.84
CA HIS A 78 -7.65 19.20 -5.68
C HIS A 78 -6.64 18.10 -6.03
N PRO A 79 -6.47 17.76 -7.32
CA PRO A 79 -5.52 16.75 -7.74
C PRO A 79 -4.10 17.30 -7.67
N GLY A 80 -3.10 16.42 -7.81
CA GLY A 80 -1.71 16.83 -7.96
C GLY A 80 -1.52 17.74 -9.18
N PHE A 81 -0.74 18.80 -9.02
CA PHE A 81 -0.40 19.75 -10.08
C PHE A 81 1.11 19.95 -10.12
N TRP A 82 1.67 20.06 -11.33
CA TRP A 82 3.13 20.10 -11.55
C TRP A 82 3.88 18.95 -10.85
N MET A 83 3.29 17.75 -10.88
CA MET A 83 3.75 16.54 -10.18
C MET A 83 5.07 15.95 -10.68
N LEU A 84 5.72 16.61 -11.64
CA LEU A 84 6.88 16.10 -12.35
C LEU A 84 8.02 17.11 -12.21
N PRO A 85 9.25 16.68 -11.91
CA PRO A 85 10.37 17.58 -11.77
C PRO A 85 10.76 18.14 -13.13
N MET A 86 10.60 19.45 -13.33
CA MET A 86 10.85 20.10 -14.63
C MET A 86 12.16 20.89 -14.69
N LYS A 87 12.70 21.31 -13.54
CA LYS A 87 13.86 22.21 -13.48
C LYS A 87 15.16 21.50 -13.84
N ASN A 88 15.37 20.30 -13.33
CA ASN A 88 16.51 19.46 -13.70
C ASN A 88 16.13 18.58 -14.90
N THR A 89 16.39 19.08 -16.11
CA THR A 89 16.01 18.38 -17.36
C THR A 89 16.71 17.02 -17.48
N ARG A 90 17.94 16.87 -16.96
CA ARG A 90 18.66 15.60 -17.02
C ARG A 90 17.99 14.54 -16.16
N ASP A 91 17.59 14.88 -14.93
CA ASP A 91 16.84 13.95 -14.05
C ASP A 91 15.49 13.59 -14.66
N ARG A 92 14.74 14.57 -15.18
CA ARG A 92 13.50 14.32 -15.91
C ARG A 92 13.70 13.32 -17.06
N ALA A 93 14.71 13.56 -17.89
CA ALA A 93 15.06 12.67 -19.00
C ALA A 93 15.49 11.27 -18.53
N THR A 94 16.15 11.19 -17.37
CA THR A 94 16.63 9.93 -16.79
C THR A 94 15.47 9.04 -16.37
N ALA A 95 14.44 9.59 -15.73
CA ALA A 95 13.22 8.83 -15.43
C ALA A 95 12.46 8.39 -16.69
N MET A 96 12.63 9.06 -17.82
CA MET A 96 11.88 8.72 -19.05
C MET A 96 12.57 7.66 -19.91
N MET A 97 13.90 7.55 -19.85
CA MET A 97 14.70 6.77 -20.79
C MET A 97 15.60 5.78 -20.05
N PRO A 98 15.32 4.46 -20.11
CA PRO A 98 16.04 3.45 -19.34
C PRO A 98 17.53 3.39 -19.69
N ALA A 99 17.89 3.68 -20.94
CA ALA A 99 19.30 3.80 -21.34
C ALA A 99 20.06 4.89 -20.55
N LEU A 100 19.43 6.04 -20.32
CA LEU A 100 20.03 7.13 -19.58
C LEU A 100 20.06 6.82 -18.07
N LEU A 101 19.00 6.20 -17.53
CA LEU A 101 19.03 5.69 -16.16
C LEU A 101 20.17 4.68 -15.98
N ALA A 102 20.35 3.75 -16.92
CA ALA A 102 21.37 2.71 -16.87
C ALA A 102 22.80 3.28 -16.85
N GLU A 103 23.03 4.36 -17.59
CA GLU A 103 24.28 5.13 -17.58
C GLU A 103 24.50 5.83 -16.22
N ARG A 104 23.43 6.32 -15.60
CA ARG A 104 23.48 7.11 -14.36
C ARG A 104 23.41 6.28 -13.08
N MET A 105 23.09 4.99 -13.11
CA MET A 105 22.97 4.14 -11.91
C MET A 105 24.15 4.29 -10.92
N GLU A 106 25.38 4.36 -11.43
CA GLU A 106 26.57 4.57 -10.60
C GLU A 106 26.62 5.98 -9.96
N GLU A 107 26.20 7.01 -10.70
CA GLU A 107 26.04 8.38 -10.18
C GLU A 107 25.01 8.44 -9.04
N LEU A 108 23.95 7.65 -9.15
CA LEU A 108 22.86 7.57 -8.17
C LEU A 108 23.20 6.65 -6.99
N GLY A 109 24.20 5.79 -7.13
CA GLY A 109 24.58 4.79 -6.14
C GLY A 109 23.59 3.62 -6.04
N LEU A 110 22.92 3.28 -7.14
CA LEU A 110 21.95 2.17 -7.21
C LEU A 110 22.56 1.00 -7.98
N ASP A 111 22.32 -0.23 -7.52
CA ASP A 111 22.81 -1.43 -8.21
C ASP A 111 21.70 -2.15 -8.98
N PHE A 112 20.45 -2.06 -8.51
CA PHE A 112 19.28 -2.60 -9.19
C PHE A 112 18.01 -1.77 -8.88
N CYS A 113 17.17 -1.54 -9.90
CA CYS A 113 15.90 -0.82 -9.75
C CYS A 113 14.70 -1.66 -10.21
N VAL A 114 13.66 -1.71 -9.39
CA VAL A 114 12.33 -2.21 -9.75
C VAL A 114 11.50 -1.01 -10.23
N MET A 115 11.14 -1.02 -11.51
CA MET A 115 10.64 0.15 -12.24
C MET A 115 9.11 0.15 -12.35
N TYR A 116 8.44 0.90 -11.47
CA TYR A 116 6.99 1.12 -11.49
C TYR A 116 6.59 2.12 -12.58
N PRO A 117 5.49 1.87 -13.30
CA PRO A 117 4.92 2.86 -14.21
C PRO A 117 4.47 4.12 -13.45
N THR A 118 4.18 5.21 -14.15
CA THR A 118 3.51 6.38 -13.58
C THR A 118 2.15 6.58 -14.24
N GLY A 119 2.12 6.69 -15.57
CA GLY A 119 0.88 6.72 -16.34
C GLY A 119 0.27 5.33 -16.53
N GLY A 120 1.09 4.28 -16.62
CA GLY A 120 0.65 2.90 -16.85
C GLY A 120 -0.26 2.34 -15.74
N PHE A 121 -0.16 2.86 -14.51
CA PHE A 121 -1.09 2.58 -13.41
C PHE A 121 -2.55 2.65 -13.84
N ALA A 122 -2.84 3.63 -14.69
CA ALA A 122 -4.19 3.99 -15.07
C ALA A 122 -4.85 2.95 -16.00
N THR A 123 -4.08 2.00 -16.56
CA THR A 123 -4.61 0.92 -17.40
C THR A 123 -5.48 -0.06 -16.61
N ALA A 124 -5.12 -0.34 -15.35
CA ALA A 124 -5.88 -1.24 -14.48
C ALA A 124 -7.11 -0.58 -13.85
N MET A 125 -7.27 0.74 -13.97
CA MET A 125 -8.37 1.51 -13.37
C MET A 125 -9.61 1.63 -14.28
N GLN A 126 -9.56 1.04 -15.48
CA GLN A 126 -10.64 1.11 -16.45
C GLN A 126 -11.84 0.27 -15.99
N ASN A 127 -13.06 0.83 -16.05
CA ASN A 127 -14.27 0.12 -15.65
C ASN A 127 -14.71 -0.96 -16.66
N ASP A 128 -14.46 -0.74 -17.96
CA ASP A 128 -14.80 -1.71 -19.00
C ASP A 128 -13.76 -2.83 -19.04
N ASP A 129 -14.21 -4.07 -18.84
CA ASP A 129 -13.35 -5.25 -18.69
C ASP A 129 -12.47 -5.49 -19.93
N GLU A 130 -13.03 -5.32 -21.12
CA GLU A 130 -12.34 -5.56 -22.38
C GLU A 130 -11.28 -4.49 -22.65
N VAL A 131 -11.58 -3.23 -22.33
CA VAL A 131 -10.63 -2.12 -22.41
C VAL A 131 -9.51 -2.30 -21.40
N ARG A 132 -9.84 -2.62 -20.16
CA ARG A 132 -8.88 -2.85 -19.06
C ARG A 132 -7.90 -3.96 -19.40
N LYS A 133 -8.40 -5.15 -19.75
CA LYS A 133 -7.56 -6.31 -20.09
C LYS A 133 -6.65 -6.01 -21.28
N ALA A 134 -7.18 -5.41 -22.35
CA ALA A 134 -6.39 -5.05 -23.52
C ALA A 134 -5.30 -4.02 -23.19
N ALA A 135 -5.61 -3.02 -22.35
CA ALA A 135 -4.66 -2.01 -21.95
C ALA A 135 -3.56 -2.56 -21.02
N CYS A 136 -3.90 -3.32 -19.98
CA CYS A 136 -2.89 -3.95 -19.12
C CYS A 136 -1.96 -4.85 -19.94
N ARG A 137 -2.52 -5.73 -20.78
CA ARG A 137 -1.75 -6.63 -21.65
C ARG A 137 -0.80 -5.87 -22.58
N ALA A 138 -1.30 -4.84 -23.28
CA ALA A 138 -0.51 -4.06 -24.22
C ALA A 138 0.59 -3.25 -23.53
N PHE A 139 0.29 -2.68 -22.35
CA PHE A 139 1.25 -1.94 -21.56
C PHE A 139 2.38 -2.84 -21.03
N ASN A 140 2.03 -4.04 -20.55
CA ASN A 140 2.99 -5.02 -20.06
C ASN A 140 3.93 -5.53 -21.18
N ILE A 141 3.40 -5.75 -22.39
CA ILE A 141 4.23 -6.08 -23.56
C ILE A 141 5.18 -4.93 -23.88
N PHE A 142 4.67 -3.70 -23.94
CA PHE A 142 5.49 -2.53 -24.23
C PHE A 142 6.58 -2.31 -23.17
N SER A 143 6.26 -2.43 -21.88
CA SER A 143 7.23 -2.25 -20.81
C SER A 143 8.32 -3.33 -20.84
N ALA A 144 7.96 -4.60 -21.08
CA ALA A 144 8.93 -5.68 -21.26
C ALA A 144 9.93 -5.37 -22.39
N GLU A 145 9.43 -4.92 -23.54
CA GLU A 145 10.30 -4.55 -24.68
C GLU A 145 11.16 -3.31 -24.39
N TYR A 146 10.60 -2.30 -23.73
CA TYR A 146 11.27 -1.03 -23.49
C TYR A 146 12.48 -1.16 -22.55
N PHE A 147 12.44 -2.15 -21.64
CA PHE A 147 13.49 -2.41 -20.65
C PHE A 147 14.38 -3.62 -20.97
N ALA A 148 14.14 -4.35 -22.06
CA ALA A 148 14.79 -5.63 -22.36
C ALA A 148 16.32 -5.57 -22.29
N ASP A 149 16.93 -4.52 -22.86
CA ASP A 149 18.38 -4.31 -22.93
C ASP A 149 19.03 -3.93 -21.58
N PHE A 150 18.23 -3.73 -20.52
CA PHE A 150 18.69 -3.24 -19.20
C PHE A 150 18.37 -4.22 -18.06
N SER A 151 18.02 -5.47 -18.39
CA SER A 151 17.60 -6.51 -17.43
C SER A 151 18.65 -6.90 -16.39
N ASP A 152 19.92 -6.56 -16.62
CA ASP A 152 21.05 -6.77 -15.69
C ASP A 152 21.04 -5.82 -14.48
N ARG A 153 20.22 -4.75 -14.53
CA ARG A 153 20.17 -3.69 -13.51
C ARG A 153 18.78 -3.08 -13.29
N MET A 154 17.79 -3.44 -14.11
CA MET A 154 16.41 -2.97 -13.98
C MET A 154 15.43 -4.10 -14.27
N THR A 155 14.25 -4.04 -13.66
CA THR A 155 13.10 -4.84 -14.09
C THR A 155 11.86 -3.96 -14.12
N PRO A 156 11.09 -3.90 -15.22
CA PRO A 156 9.82 -3.22 -15.22
C PRO A 156 8.80 -4.03 -14.40
N VAL A 157 7.85 -3.30 -13.82
CA VAL A 157 6.73 -3.86 -13.08
C VAL A 157 5.55 -4.06 -14.02
N ALA A 158 5.03 -5.29 -14.07
CA ALA A 158 3.81 -5.62 -14.78
C ALA A 158 2.58 -5.13 -14.00
N VAL A 159 1.61 -4.56 -14.70
CA VAL A 159 0.32 -4.14 -14.12
C VAL A 159 -0.66 -5.32 -14.18
N ILE A 160 -1.16 -5.74 -13.02
CA ILE A 160 -2.11 -6.84 -12.86
C ILE A 160 -3.51 -6.28 -12.54
N PRO A 161 -4.52 -6.49 -13.41
CA PRO A 161 -5.89 -6.07 -13.15
C PRO A 161 -6.54 -6.98 -12.09
N MET A 162 -7.08 -6.37 -11.03
CA MET A 162 -7.67 -7.07 -9.88
C MET A 162 -9.20 -6.92 -9.81
N HIS A 163 -9.86 -6.70 -10.95
CA HIS A 163 -11.32 -6.56 -10.94
C HIS A 163 -12.03 -7.89 -10.71
N THR A 164 -11.44 -8.99 -11.16
CA THR A 164 -11.86 -10.37 -10.89
C THR A 164 -10.62 -11.27 -10.71
N PRO A 165 -10.73 -12.39 -9.97
CA PRO A 165 -9.64 -13.35 -9.85
C PRO A 165 -9.14 -13.90 -11.19
N ASP A 166 -10.06 -14.22 -12.10
CA ASP A 166 -9.72 -14.77 -13.43
C ASP A 166 -8.87 -13.81 -14.26
N GLU A 167 -9.19 -12.51 -14.25
CA GLU A 167 -8.38 -11.48 -14.91
C GLU A 167 -6.95 -11.42 -14.36
N ALA A 168 -6.82 -11.46 -13.04
CA ALA A 168 -5.53 -11.39 -12.37
C ALA A 168 -4.67 -12.62 -12.71
N ILE A 169 -5.24 -13.82 -12.60
CA ILE A 169 -4.54 -15.09 -12.87
C ILE A 169 -4.11 -15.17 -14.34
N GLU A 170 -4.99 -14.81 -15.28
CA GLU A 170 -4.67 -14.81 -16.71
C GLU A 170 -3.48 -13.90 -17.01
N GLU A 171 -3.44 -12.71 -16.40
CA GLU A 171 -2.35 -11.76 -16.60
C GLU A 171 -1.05 -12.19 -15.91
N ILE A 172 -1.11 -12.75 -14.69
CA ILE A 172 0.05 -13.30 -13.98
C ILE A 172 0.70 -14.43 -14.79
N ALA A 173 -0.11 -15.34 -15.33
CA ALA A 173 0.38 -16.41 -16.19
C ALA A 173 1.03 -15.83 -17.46
N TYR A 174 0.36 -14.89 -18.13
CA TYR A 174 0.86 -14.30 -19.37
C TYR A 174 2.20 -13.59 -19.17
N ILE A 175 2.31 -12.72 -18.16
CA ILE A 175 3.53 -11.93 -17.95
C ILE A 175 4.73 -12.81 -17.57
N ARG A 176 4.49 -13.94 -16.88
CA ARG A 176 5.57 -14.89 -16.56
C ARG A 176 5.94 -15.80 -17.72
N GLU A 177 4.96 -16.43 -18.37
CA GLU A 177 5.22 -17.40 -19.42
C GLU A 177 5.63 -16.75 -20.74
N SER A 178 5.03 -15.61 -21.08
CA SER A 178 5.23 -14.98 -22.39
C SER A 178 6.25 -13.85 -22.37
N LEU A 179 6.37 -13.10 -21.27
CA LEU A 179 7.25 -11.93 -21.18
C LEU A 179 8.45 -12.12 -20.26
N GLY A 180 8.41 -13.10 -19.34
CA GLY A 180 9.45 -13.31 -18.34
C GLY A 180 9.56 -12.20 -17.29
N LEU A 181 8.55 -11.31 -17.19
CA LEU A 181 8.53 -10.24 -16.18
C LEU A 181 8.37 -10.84 -14.79
N LYS A 182 9.00 -10.27 -13.77
CA LYS A 182 9.08 -10.90 -12.42
C LYS A 182 8.57 -10.03 -11.28
N ALA A 183 8.34 -8.74 -11.55
CA ALA A 183 7.80 -7.80 -10.58
C ALA A 183 6.39 -7.38 -11.03
N CYS A 184 5.45 -7.29 -10.09
CA CYS A 184 4.04 -7.09 -10.39
C CYS A 184 3.41 -6.07 -9.45
N LEU A 185 2.67 -5.15 -10.01
CA LEU A 185 1.79 -4.22 -9.33
C LEU A 185 0.35 -4.74 -9.44
N PHE A 186 -0.28 -4.96 -8.30
CA PHE A 186 -1.67 -5.40 -8.20
C PHE A 186 -2.55 -4.17 -8.02
N GLY A 187 -3.51 -3.97 -8.91
CA GLY A 187 -4.46 -2.86 -8.81
C GLY A 187 -5.23 -2.93 -7.49
N GLY A 188 -5.04 -1.96 -6.60
CA GLY A 188 -5.69 -1.90 -5.29
C GLY A 188 -6.99 -1.11 -5.31
N MET A 189 -7.82 -1.28 -4.28
CA MET A 189 -9.01 -0.46 -4.03
C MET A 189 -9.98 -0.45 -5.21
N VAL A 190 -10.40 -1.61 -5.71
CA VAL A 190 -11.32 -1.66 -6.86
C VAL A 190 -12.70 -1.16 -6.44
N PRO A 191 -13.26 -0.10 -7.06
CA PRO A 191 -14.56 0.44 -6.67
C PRO A 191 -15.68 -0.57 -6.97
N ARG A 192 -16.52 -0.85 -5.98
CA ARG A 192 -17.71 -1.72 -6.06
C ARG A 192 -18.94 -0.90 -5.69
N SER A 193 -19.93 -0.83 -6.58
CA SER A 193 -21.19 -0.17 -6.24
C SER A 193 -21.97 -0.98 -5.21
N VAL A 194 -22.43 -0.32 -4.15
CA VAL A 194 -23.29 -0.95 -3.14
C VAL A 194 -24.68 -1.22 -3.73
N PRO A 195 -25.32 -2.37 -3.44
CA PRO A 195 -26.67 -2.69 -3.96
C PRO A 195 -27.70 -1.58 -3.71
N ALA A 196 -27.76 -1.06 -2.48
CA ALA A 196 -28.68 0.03 -2.11
C ALA A 196 -28.49 1.30 -2.95
N ALA A 197 -27.26 1.59 -3.42
CA ALA A 197 -27.01 2.73 -4.30
C ALA A 197 -27.54 2.48 -5.71
N LYS A 198 -27.45 1.25 -6.22
CA LYS A 198 -28.05 0.87 -7.51
C LYS A 198 -29.57 0.96 -7.49
N GLU A 199 -30.17 0.68 -6.33
CA GLU A 199 -31.61 0.77 -6.10
C GLU A 199 -32.10 2.21 -5.88
N GLY A 200 -31.19 3.19 -5.84
CA GLY A 200 -31.51 4.60 -5.68
C GLY A 200 -31.89 4.99 -4.24
N ASP A 201 -31.48 4.22 -3.23
CA ASP A 201 -31.73 4.56 -1.83
C ASP A 201 -31.00 5.87 -1.45
N PRO A 202 -31.72 6.95 -1.08
CA PRO A 202 -31.11 8.20 -0.68
C PRO A 202 -30.14 8.09 0.51
N LYS A 203 -30.28 7.06 1.35
CA LYS A 203 -29.38 6.79 2.49
C LYS A 203 -28.02 6.24 2.03
N ALA A 204 -27.97 5.50 0.92
CA ALA A 204 -26.72 4.98 0.37
C ALA A 204 -25.76 6.12 -0.02
N HIS A 205 -26.28 7.26 -0.47
CA HIS A 205 -25.48 8.45 -0.76
C HIS A 205 -24.77 9.06 0.47
N ARG A 206 -25.31 8.86 1.69
CA ARG A 206 -24.70 9.38 2.92
C ARG A 206 -23.60 8.46 3.45
N LEU A 207 -23.74 7.15 3.28
CA LEU A 207 -22.84 6.13 3.81
C LEU A 207 -21.76 5.69 2.82
N GLY A 208 -21.94 5.99 1.54
CA GLY A 208 -21.04 5.65 0.44
C GLY A 208 -21.78 4.83 -0.61
N SER A 209 -21.94 5.37 -1.82
CA SER A 209 -22.52 4.63 -2.96
C SER A 209 -21.57 3.59 -3.56
N VAL A 210 -20.31 3.62 -3.13
CA VAL A 210 -19.21 2.78 -3.58
C VAL A 210 -18.42 2.32 -2.36
N THR A 211 -18.15 1.02 -2.28
CA THR A 211 -17.11 0.44 -1.42
C THR A 211 -15.87 0.16 -2.27
N TYR A 212 -14.72 -0.03 -1.62
CA TYR A 212 -13.49 -0.36 -2.32
C TYR A 212 -13.06 -1.76 -1.90
N ASP A 213 -12.88 -2.63 -2.89
CA ASP A 213 -12.45 -4.00 -2.68
C ASP A 213 -10.99 -4.04 -2.24
N VAL A 214 -10.74 -4.82 -1.19
CA VAL A 214 -9.44 -4.99 -0.53
C VAL A 214 -8.95 -6.44 -0.62
N PHE A 215 -9.64 -7.29 -1.38
CA PHE A 215 -9.25 -8.65 -1.81
C PHE A 215 -8.96 -9.68 -0.70
N GLY A 216 -9.28 -9.34 0.55
CA GLY A 216 -9.20 -10.23 1.70
C GLY A 216 -10.59 -10.36 2.33
N ILE A 217 -10.71 -9.93 3.59
CA ILE A 217 -11.98 -9.93 4.31
C ILE A 217 -13.10 -9.22 3.50
N ASP A 218 -14.29 -9.82 3.49
CA ASP A 218 -15.53 -9.32 2.86
C ASP A 218 -15.45 -8.99 1.36
N SER A 219 -14.43 -9.47 0.65
CA SER A 219 -14.35 -9.32 -0.80
C SER A 219 -15.52 -10.05 -1.48
N PRO A 220 -16.15 -9.48 -2.54
CA PRO A 220 -17.21 -10.17 -3.27
C PRO A 220 -16.72 -11.37 -4.09
N TYR A 221 -15.41 -11.56 -4.22
CA TYR A 221 -14.80 -12.69 -4.91
C TYR A 221 -13.80 -13.39 -3.99
N ASP A 222 -13.58 -14.68 -4.24
CA ASP A 222 -12.50 -15.42 -3.62
C ASP A 222 -11.18 -15.17 -4.39
N TYR A 223 -10.22 -14.53 -3.73
CA TYR A 223 -8.89 -14.23 -4.28
C TYR A 223 -7.82 -15.26 -3.90
N ASP A 224 -8.15 -16.28 -3.11
CA ASP A 224 -7.20 -17.37 -2.78
C ASP A 224 -6.57 -18.01 -4.04
N PRO A 225 -7.30 -18.22 -5.16
CA PRO A 225 -6.70 -18.68 -6.41
C PRO A 225 -5.65 -17.71 -7.00
N VAL A 226 -5.79 -16.40 -6.79
CA VAL A 226 -4.79 -15.41 -7.21
C VAL A 226 -3.52 -15.55 -6.38
N TRP A 227 -3.67 -15.72 -5.06
CA TRP A 227 -2.54 -15.92 -4.15
C TRP A 227 -1.78 -17.22 -4.43
N ALA A 228 -2.51 -18.29 -4.76
CA ALA A 228 -1.92 -19.53 -5.24
C ALA A 228 -1.16 -19.34 -6.56
N ALA A 229 -1.73 -18.59 -7.51
CA ALA A 229 -1.06 -18.27 -8.77
C ALA A 229 0.22 -17.44 -8.54
N CYS A 230 0.24 -16.49 -7.61
CA CYS A 230 1.46 -15.76 -7.23
C CYS A 230 2.59 -16.70 -6.80
N LEU A 231 2.29 -17.71 -5.99
CA LEU A 231 3.27 -18.72 -5.56
C LEU A 231 3.69 -19.65 -6.71
N GLU A 232 2.75 -20.11 -7.52
CA GLU A 232 3.02 -20.99 -8.67
C GLU A 232 3.94 -20.31 -9.70
N TYR A 233 3.65 -19.05 -10.01
CA TYR A 233 4.34 -18.27 -11.03
C TYR A 233 5.55 -17.49 -10.50
N GLY A 234 5.77 -17.51 -9.18
CA GLY A 234 6.91 -16.89 -8.52
C GLY A 234 6.90 -15.36 -8.60
N VAL A 235 5.77 -14.74 -8.28
CA VAL A 235 5.63 -13.27 -8.21
C VAL A 235 5.13 -12.84 -6.83
N SER A 236 5.69 -11.73 -6.32
CA SER A 236 5.21 -11.10 -5.08
C SER A 236 4.18 -10.03 -5.41
N PRO A 237 2.97 -10.03 -4.82
CA PRO A 237 2.02 -8.95 -5.00
C PRO A 237 2.52 -7.65 -4.33
N THR A 238 2.65 -6.58 -5.11
CA THR A 238 2.85 -5.22 -4.57
C THR A 238 1.63 -4.35 -4.81
N PHE A 239 1.27 -3.55 -3.81
CA PHE A 239 0.16 -2.62 -3.85
C PHE A 239 0.69 -1.20 -3.74
N HIS A 240 0.37 -0.39 -4.75
CA HIS A 240 0.80 1.00 -4.87
C HIS A 240 -0.39 1.88 -5.28
N SER A 241 -1.53 1.69 -4.61
CA SER A 241 -2.78 2.41 -4.90
C SER A 241 -2.92 3.62 -3.99
N GLY A 242 -3.27 4.78 -4.50
CA GLY A 242 -3.36 6.01 -3.71
C GLY A 242 -4.78 6.36 -3.25
N GLY A 243 -4.95 6.74 -1.98
CA GLY A 243 -6.27 7.11 -1.42
C GLY A 243 -6.79 8.53 -1.71
N ARG A 244 -6.19 9.27 -2.66
CA ARG A 244 -6.63 10.65 -2.98
C ARG A 244 -8.03 10.61 -3.58
N GLY A 245 -8.91 11.49 -3.12
CA GLY A 245 -10.32 11.48 -3.52
C GLY A 245 -11.20 10.51 -2.72
N TYR A 246 -10.61 9.67 -1.86
CA TYR A 246 -11.37 8.77 -0.98
C TYR A 246 -11.64 9.43 0.38
N ALA A 247 -12.78 9.08 0.97
CA ALA A 247 -13.19 9.46 2.33
C ALA A 247 -12.92 10.95 2.66
N LEU A 248 -11.98 11.21 3.56
CA LEU A 248 -11.65 12.52 4.09
C LEU A 248 -10.63 13.30 3.23
N ARG A 249 -10.10 12.72 2.14
CA ARG A 249 -9.03 13.31 1.31
C ARG A 249 -9.58 14.05 0.09
N ARG A 250 -10.50 15.00 0.33
CA ARG A 250 -11.29 15.69 -0.71
C ARG A 250 -11.28 17.22 -0.60
N SER A 251 -10.22 17.82 -0.08
CA SER A 251 -10.09 19.28 -0.07
C SER A 251 -10.05 19.81 -1.52
N PRO A 252 -10.97 20.69 -1.95
CA PRO A 252 -11.03 21.18 -3.33
C PRO A 252 -9.91 22.18 -3.69
N THR A 253 -9.15 22.64 -2.69
CA THR A 253 -8.12 23.68 -2.83
C THR A 253 -6.73 23.25 -2.38
N ASN A 254 -6.60 22.17 -1.60
CA ASN A 254 -5.32 21.80 -0.98
C ASN A 254 -4.90 20.38 -1.37
N PHE A 255 -3.93 20.30 -2.28
CA PHE A 255 -3.34 19.04 -2.72
C PHE A 255 -2.63 18.32 -1.57
N THR A 256 -1.82 19.04 -0.77
CA THR A 256 -1.06 18.47 0.34
C THR A 256 -1.95 17.78 1.37
N TYR A 257 -3.11 18.38 1.69
CA TYR A 257 -4.11 17.76 2.56
C TYR A 257 -4.63 16.43 1.98
N ASN A 258 -4.81 16.36 0.66
CA ASN A 258 -5.24 15.13 0.00
C ASN A 258 -4.09 14.11 -0.11
N HIS A 259 -2.85 14.57 -0.26
CA HIS A 259 -1.66 13.76 -0.48
C HIS A 259 -1.14 13.09 0.80
N ILE A 260 -0.82 13.83 1.86
CA ILE A 260 -0.07 13.29 3.01
C ILE A 260 -0.73 12.02 3.58
N GLY A 261 -0.01 10.89 3.55
CA GLY A 261 -0.46 9.60 4.10
C GLY A 261 -1.50 8.86 3.25
N HIS A 262 -1.72 9.27 1.99
CA HIS A 262 -2.75 8.64 1.17
C HIS A 262 -2.40 7.21 0.72
N PHE A 263 -1.11 6.89 0.52
CA PHE A 263 -0.64 5.52 0.28
C PHE A 263 -0.67 4.68 1.55
N ALA A 264 -0.27 5.26 2.70
CA ALA A 264 -0.41 4.61 3.99
C ALA A 264 -1.87 4.18 4.26
N SER A 265 -2.86 5.03 3.98
CA SER A 265 -4.27 4.70 4.24
C SER A 265 -4.83 3.55 3.38
N THR A 266 -4.39 3.43 2.13
CA THR A 266 -4.83 2.34 1.25
C THR A 266 -4.04 1.07 1.49
N GLY A 267 -2.74 1.18 1.74
CA GLY A 267 -1.87 0.09 2.17
C GLY A 267 -2.36 -0.53 3.48
N GLU A 268 -2.70 0.28 4.48
CA GLU A 268 -3.29 -0.14 5.75
C GLU A 268 -4.58 -0.91 5.55
N ALA A 269 -5.50 -0.39 4.73
CA ALA A 269 -6.77 -1.06 4.44
C ALA A 269 -6.58 -2.45 3.82
N ILE A 270 -5.73 -2.58 2.80
CA ILE A 270 -5.46 -3.86 2.13
C ILE A 270 -4.68 -4.80 3.07
N CYS A 271 -3.61 -4.34 3.70
CA CYS A 271 -2.79 -5.15 4.62
C CYS A 271 -3.63 -5.75 5.75
N LYS A 272 -4.44 -4.92 6.41
CA LYS A 272 -5.37 -5.34 7.45
C LYS A 272 -6.41 -6.34 6.94
N ALA A 273 -6.95 -6.13 5.74
CA ALA A 273 -7.91 -7.03 5.13
C ALA A 273 -7.29 -8.41 4.78
N MET A 274 -6.03 -8.43 4.31
CA MET A 274 -5.30 -9.68 4.05
C MET A 274 -5.04 -10.45 5.34
N PHE A 275 -4.64 -9.73 6.40
CA PHE A 275 -4.40 -10.34 7.71
C PHE A 275 -5.70 -10.89 8.29
N LEU A 276 -6.69 -10.04 8.59
CA LEU A 276 -7.96 -10.44 9.23
C LEU A 276 -8.81 -11.37 8.35
N GLY A 277 -8.62 -11.33 7.03
CA GLY A 277 -9.21 -12.31 6.11
C GLY A 277 -8.53 -13.68 6.14
N GLY A 278 -7.48 -13.89 6.95
CA GLY A 278 -6.76 -15.15 7.11
C GLY A 278 -5.82 -15.52 5.96
N VAL A 279 -5.51 -14.59 5.05
CA VAL A 279 -4.71 -14.89 3.84
C VAL A 279 -3.30 -15.32 4.24
N THR A 280 -2.68 -14.68 5.23
CA THR A 280 -1.33 -15.04 5.68
C THR A 280 -1.29 -16.39 6.39
N ARG A 281 -2.38 -16.82 7.01
CA ARG A 281 -2.54 -18.18 7.58
C ARG A 281 -2.63 -19.24 6.49
N ARG A 282 -3.42 -18.99 5.44
CA ARG A 282 -3.60 -19.92 4.31
C ARG A 282 -2.39 -19.95 3.38
N PHE A 283 -1.71 -18.82 3.21
CA PHE A 283 -0.55 -18.63 2.34
C PHE A 283 0.66 -18.08 3.12
N PRO A 284 1.23 -18.84 4.06
CA PRO A 284 2.33 -18.37 4.92
C PRO A 284 3.64 -18.10 4.16
N GLN A 285 3.74 -18.55 2.90
CA GLN A 285 4.88 -18.30 2.02
C GLN A 285 4.74 -17.02 1.19
N LEU A 286 3.52 -16.46 1.08
CA LEU A 286 3.29 -15.27 0.26
C LEU A 286 3.93 -14.04 0.90
N ARG A 287 4.60 -13.23 0.09
CA ARG A 287 5.21 -11.96 0.50
C ARG A 287 4.52 -10.83 -0.24
N MET A 288 3.99 -9.86 0.49
CA MET A 288 3.23 -8.75 -0.08
C MET A 288 3.91 -7.41 0.24
N GLY A 289 4.01 -6.54 -0.76
CA GLY A 289 4.59 -5.20 -0.62
C GLY A 289 3.51 -4.11 -0.62
N PHE A 290 3.62 -3.11 0.25
CA PHE A 290 2.77 -1.93 0.28
C PHE A 290 3.64 -0.69 0.14
N LEU A 291 3.55 0.00 -0.99
CA LEU A 291 4.56 0.94 -1.44
C LEU A 291 4.20 2.40 -1.16
N GLU A 292 5.23 3.24 -1.06
CA GLU A 292 5.15 4.71 -0.84
C GLU A 292 4.38 5.15 0.44
N GLY A 293 4.11 4.23 1.36
CA GLY A 293 3.33 4.50 2.57
C GLY A 293 4.16 4.82 3.81
N GLY A 294 5.47 4.53 3.78
CA GLY A 294 6.32 4.55 4.97
C GLY A 294 6.07 3.33 5.88
N THR A 295 6.78 3.25 7.00
CA THR A 295 6.68 2.11 7.95
C THR A 295 5.92 2.41 9.23
N ALA A 296 5.73 3.68 9.61
CA ALA A 296 5.11 4.02 10.90
C ALA A 296 3.68 3.47 11.04
N TRP A 297 2.88 3.54 9.97
CA TRP A 297 1.52 2.97 9.98
C TRP A 297 1.54 1.45 10.07
N ALA A 298 2.58 0.79 9.55
CA ALA A 298 2.72 -0.66 9.60
C ALA A 298 3.08 -1.13 11.02
N CYS A 299 3.99 -0.43 11.69
CA CYS A 299 4.33 -0.66 13.09
C CYS A 299 3.10 -0.45 13.99
N GLN A 300 2.34 0.62 13.73
CA GLN A 300 1.08 0.89 14.44
C GLN A 300 0.06 -0.22 14.17
N LEU A 301 -0.18 -0.60 12.91
CA LEU A 301 -1.11 -1.68 12.57
C LEU A 301 -0.73 -3.00 13.24
N TYR A 302 0.55 -3.34 13.25
CA TYR A 302 1.06 -4.55 13.91
C TYR A 302 0.76 -4.54 15.42
N ALA A 303 1.06 -3.43 16.11
CA ALA A 303 0.73 -3.28 17.52
C ALA A 303 -0.79 -3.31 17.78
N ASP A 304 -1.55 -2.59 16.96
CA ASP A 304 -3.01 -2.52 17.06
C ASP A 304 -3.64 -3.90 16.90
N LEU A 305 -3.17 -4.75 15.96
CA LEU A 305 -3.67 -6.11 15.79
C LEU A 305 -3.47 -6.96 17.06
N ILE A 306 -2.32 -6.84 17.74
CA ILE A 306 -2.05 -7.57 18.97
C ILE A 306 -2.96 -7.06 20.10
N GLU A 307 -2.94 -5.75 20.34
CA GLU A 307 -3.72 -5.14 21.43
C GLU A 307 -5.23 -5.34 21.24
N HIS A 308 -5.73 -5.36 20.00
CA HIS A 308 -7.14 -5.62 19.74
C HIS A 308 -7.48 -7.11 19.88
N TRP A 309 -6.58 -8.03 19.53
CA TRP A 309 -6.81 -9.46 19.75
C TRP A 309 -7.05 -9.77 21.23
N GLU A 310 -6.30 -9.16 22.15
CA GLU A 310 -6.52 -9.28 23.61
C GLU A 310 -7.95 -8.93 24.06
N LYS A 311 -8.69 -8.17 23.25
CA LYS A 311 -10.00 -7.57 23.60
C LYS A 311 -11.14 -8.11 22.73
N ARG A 312 -10.82 -8.69 21.58
CA ARG A 312 -11.77 -9.04 20.51
C ARG A 312 -11.75 -10.51 20.08
N ASN A 313 -10.89 -11.33 20.69
CA ASN A 313 -11.00 -12.78 20.57
C ASN A 313 -12.23 -13.33 21.32
N ARG A 314 -12.63 -14.57 21.01
CA ARG A 314 -13.82 -15.23 21.59
C ARG A 314 -13.90 -15.18 23.12
N THR A 315 -12.77 -15.38 23.79
CA THR A 315 -12.70 -15.40 25.26
C THR A 315 -12.77 -13.99 25.83
N ALA A 316 -12.02 -13.05 25.24
CA ALA A 316 -11.97 -11.66 25.68
C ALA A 316 -13.33 -10.95 25.55
N LEU A 317 -14.13 -11.34 24.55
CA LEU A 317 -15.47 -10.80 24.37
C LEU A 317 -16.41 -11.06 25.55
N GLU A 318 -16.15 -12.09 26.38
CA GLU A 318 -16.94 -12.34 27.60
C GLU A 318 -16.90 -11.15 28.57
N TYR A 319 -15.80 -10.37 28.60
CA TYR A 319 -15.71 -9.16 29.44
C TYR A 319 -16.66 -8.05 29.00
N ASN A 320 -17.04 -8.04 27.72
CA ASN A 320 -17.90 -7.03 27.12
C ASN A 320 -19.29 -7.56 26.76
N ASP A 321 -19.57 -8.84 27.01
CA ASP A 321 -20.88 -9.44 26.79
C ASP A 321 -21.90 -8.81 27.74
N PRO A 322 -22.92 -8.10 27.22
CA PRO A 322 -23.95 -7.49 28.07
C PRO A 322 -24.67 -8.50 28.98
N ALA A 323 -24.70 -9.78 28.62
CA ALA A 323 -25.30 -10.84 29.44
C ALA A 323 -24.55 -11.08 30.77
N ASN A 324 -23.29 -10.68 30.88
CA ASN A 324 -22.46 -10.90 32.06
C ASN A 324 -22.55 -9.77 33.11
N LEU A 325 -23.34 -8.71 32.85
CA LEU A 325 -23.50 -7.61 33.79
C LEU A 325 -24.25 -8.04 35.07
N ASP A 326 -23.64 -7.85 36.24
CA ASP A 326 -24.31 -8.03 37.54
C ASP A 326 -25.25 -6.86 37.84
N HIS A 327 -26.52 -7.04 37.49
CA HIS A 327 -27.56 -6.04 37.69
C HIS A 327 -27.81 -5.69 39.15
N ASP A 328 -27.74 -6.65 40.07
CA ASP A 328 -28.05 -6.40 41.48
C ASP A 328 -26.92 -5.58 42.13
N LEU A 329 -25.66 -5.91 41.80
CA LEU A 329 -24.51 -5.10 42.19
C LEU A 329 -24.60 -3.68 41.62
N MET A 330 -24.98 -3.53 40.34
CA MET A 330 -25.16 -2.21 39.72
C MET A 330 -26.21 -1.36 40.44
N ILE A 331 -27.34 -1.94 40.83
CA ILE A 331 -28.38 -1.24 41.61
C ILE A 331 -27.83 -0.82 42.98
N ASN A 332 -27.10 -1.70 43.67
CA ASN A 332 -26.51 -1.39 44.97
C ASN A 332 -25.50 -0.24 44.88
N LEU A 333 -24.61 -0.27 43.88
CA LEU A 333 -23.66 0.81 43.62
C LEU A 333 -24.37 2.12 43.25
N ALA A 334 -25.42 2.07 42.44
CA ALA A 334 -26.24 3.24 42.12
C ALA A 334 -26.96 3.80 43.35
N SER A 335 -27.32 2.96 44.32
CA SER A 335 -27.93 3.41 45.58
C SER A 335 -26.91 4.08 46.50
N GLU A 336 -25.65 3.64 46.48
CA GLU A 336 -24.59 4.18 47.33
C GLU A 336 -23.95 5.44 46.74
N PHE A 337 -23.69 5.44 45.43
CA PHE A 337 -22.89 6.46 44.75
C PHE A 337 -23.66 7.27 43.71
N GLY A 338 -24.85 6.82 43.29
CA GLY A 338 -25.63 7.48 42.23
C GLY A 338 -26.42 8.70 42.72
N PRO A 339 -26.80 9.62 41.82
CA PRO A 339 -27.74 10.69 42.14
C PRO A 339 -29.12 10.15 42.53
N ASN A 340 -29.87 10.96 43.29
CA ASN A 340 -31.22 10.61 43.76
C ASN A 340 -32.11 10.08 42.62
N GLY A 341 -32.67 8.89 42.82
CA GLY A 341 -33.57 8.24 41.85
C GLY A 341 -32.87 7.32 40.83
N MET A 342 -31.52 7.32 40.73
CA MET A 342 -30.81 6.45 39.77
C MET A 342 -31.00 4.96 40.08
N ALA A 343 -30.86 4.55 41.34
CA ALA A 343 -31.08 3.16 41.74
C ALA A 343 -32.51 2.68 41.47
N GLU A 344 -33.51 3.53 41.73
CA GLU A 344 -34.92 3.23 41.46
C GLU A 344 -35.16 3.06 39.95
N MET A 345 -34.58 3.93 39.12
CA MET A 345 -34.65 3.78 37.66
C MET A 345 -33.98 2.50 37.15
N MET A 346 -32.99 1.97 37.88
CA MET A 346 -32.29 0.72 37.56
C MET A 346 -33.02 -0.54 38.08
N THR A 347 -34.11 -0.42 38.83
CA THR A 347 -34.92 -1.60 39.23
C THR A 347 -35.78 -2.13 38.08
N ASP A 348 -36.16 -1.26 37.14
CA ASP A 348 -36.74 -1.66 35.86
C ASP A 348 -35.61 -2.23 35.00
N ARG A 349 -35.53 -3.56 34.90
CA ARG A 349 -34.43 -4.26 34.23
C ARG A 349 -34.29 -3.88 32.76
N ASP A 350 -35.39 -3.57 32.08
CA ASP A 350 -35.36 -3.13 30.68
C ASP A 350 -34.77 -1.72 30.58
N ARG A 351 -35.10 -0.81 31.51
CA ARG A 351 -34.49 0.53 31.60
C ARG A 351 -33.07 0.52 32.15
N ALA A 352 -32.74 -0.39 33.06
CA ALA A 352 -31.42 -0.53 33.66
C ALA A 352 -30.41 -1.04 32.64
N LEU A 353 -30.80 -2.04 31.84
CA LEU A 353 -30.04 -2.53 30.69
C LEU A 353 -29.87 -1.41 29.66
N PHE A 354 -30.95 -0.71 29.30
CA PHE A 354 -30.89 0.43 28.39
C PHE A 354 -30.01 1.59 28.90
N ALA A 355 -30.03 1.88 30.21
CA ALA A 355 -29.22 2.93 30.83
C ALA A 355 -27.74 2.54 31.01
N ALA A 356 -27.44 1.26 31.25
CA ALA A 356 -26.06 0.75 31.28
C ALA A 356 -25.42 0.76 29.88
N LEU A 357 -26.23 0.58 28.83
CA LEU A 357 -25.82 0.52 27.43
C LEU A 357 -25.85 1.87 26.71
N ASN A 358 -25.97 3.00 27.42
CA ASN A 358 -26.42 4.27 26.82
C ASN A 358 -25.38 5.03 25.96
N THR A 359 -24.35 4.32 25.46
CA THR A 359 -23.55 4.70 24.27
C THR A 359 -23.44 3.59 23.21
N ALA A 360 -23.85 2.36 23.51
CA ALA A 360 -23.87 1.19 22.62
C ALA A 360 -25.22 0.46 22.80
N ALA A 361 -26.31 1.06 22.28
CA ALA A 361 -27.69 0.75 22.64
C ALA A 361 -28.25 -0.57 22.06
N SER A 362 -27.47 -1.65 22.07
CA SER A 362 -27.87 -2.95 21.53
C SER A 362 -27.18 -4.09 22.26
N THR A 363 -27.96 -5.05 22.76
CA THR A 363 -27.47 -6.38 23.15
C THR A 363 -27.33 -7.32 21.94
N ASN A 364 -27.73 -6.86 20.75
CA ASN A 364 -27.55 -7.60 19.51
C ASN A 364 -26.09 -7.47 19.05
N ASP A 365 -25.48 -8.60 18.73
CA ASP A 365 -24.13 -8.75 18.17
C ASP A 365 -24.04 -8.38 16.68
N GLY A 366 -25.15 -7.89 16.11
CA GLY A 366 -25.27 -7.56 14.69
C GLY A 366 -25.68 -8.75 13.81
N GLY A 367 -26.03 -9.90 14.41
CA GLY A 367 -26.35 -11.12 13.68
C GLY A 367 -25.12 -11.86 13.16
N GLN A 368 -23.96 -11.63 13.78
CA GLN A 368 -22.70 -12.25 13.40
C GLN A 368 -22.70 -13.73 13.81
N LEU A 369 -22.36 -14.62 12.87
CA LEU A 369 -22.29 -16.06 13.14
C LEU A 369 -21.03 -16.43 13.93
N GLU A 370 -19.93 -15.73 13.64
CA GLU A 370 -18.68 -15.82 14.35
C GLU A 370 -18.41 -14.46 15.00
N LEU A 371 -18.16 -14.45 16.31
CA LEU A 371 -17.93 -13.22 17.06
C LEU A 371 -16.44 -12.90 17.19
N ASP A 372 -15.57 -13.90 17.03
CA ASP A 372 -14.13 -13.68 17.05
C ASP A 372 -13.68 -12.99 15.77
N ASP A 373 -13.28 -11.72 15.89
CA ASP A 373 -12.81 -10.90 14.76
C ASP A 373 -11.55 -11.50 14.08
N TYR A 374 -10.84 -12.41 14.76
CA TYR A 374 -9.60 -13.06 14.30
C TYR A 374 -9.81 -14.52 13.90
N ALA A 375 -11.05 -15.02 13.87
CA ALA A 375 -11.33 -16.42 13.55
C ALA A 375 -10.65 -16.93 12.26
N PRO A 376 -10.61 -16.18 11.14
CA PRO A 376 -9.91 -16.63 9.93
C PRO A 376 -8.39 -16.78 10.09
N CYS A 377 -7.80 -16.10 11.08
CA CYS A 377 -6.38 -16.14 11.38
C CYS A 377 -6.01 -17.30 12.30
N GLU A 378 -6.97 -17.90 13.01
CA GLU A 378 -6.75 -19.00 13.97
C GLU A 378 -5.67 -18.64 15.02
N ILE A 379 -5.77 -17.47 15.64
CA ILE A 379 -4.80 -16.99 16.65
C ILE A 379 -5.09 -17.64 18.00
N GLU A 380 -4.11 -18.36 18.58
CA GLU A 380 -4.20 -18.95 19.92
C GLU A 380 -3.42 -18.13 20.96
N LYS A 381 -2.38 -17.42 20.53
CA LYS A 381 -1.49 -16.58 21.35
C LYS A 381 -0.95 -15.40 20.55
N GLU A 382 -0.46 -14.37 21.22
CA GLU A 382 0.05 -13.15 20.58
C GLU A 382 1.16 -13.44 19.56
N GLU A 383 2.04 -14.41 19.83
CA GLU A 383 3.14 -14.77 18.93
C GLU A 383 2.64 -15.25 17.56
N ASP A 384 1.43 -15.80 17.46
CA ASP A 384 0.88 -16.22 16.17
C ASP A 384 0.63 -15.01 15.26
N ILE A 385 0.32 -13.83 15.82
CA ILE A 385 0.19 -12.59 15.04
C ILE A 385 1.55 -12.18 14.46
N ALA A 386 2.62 -12.27 15.26
CA ALA A 386 3.97 -12.01 14.80
C ALA A 386 4.37 -12.97 13.67
N ASP A 387 4.10 -14.27 13.85
CA ASP A 387 4.42 -15.33 12.88
C ASP A 387 3.66 -15.17 11.55
N LEU A 388 2.45 -14.57 11.57
CA LEU A 388 1.62 -14.34 10.39
C LEU A 388 1.80 -12.96 9.75
N PHE A 389 2.27 -11.96 10.50
CA PHE A 389 2.41 -10.58 10.01
C PHE A 389 3.83 -10.31 9.53
N VAL A 390 4.83 -10.55 10.39
CA VAL A 390 6.22 -10.11 10.17
C VAL A 390 6.85 -10.79 8.96
N PRO A 391 6.70 -12.11 8.71
CA PRO A 391 7.30 -12.71 7.53
C PRO A 391 6.63 -12.30 6.22
N ASN A 392 5.35 -11.92 6.25
CA ASN A 392 4.49 -11.80 5.07
C ASN A 392 4.45 -10.38 4.49
N PHE A 393 4.59 -9.33 5.30
CA PHE A 393 4.34 -7.96 4.86
C PHE A 393 5.60 -7.09 4.80
N TYR A 394 5.72 -6.34 3.71
CA TYR A 394 6.84 -5.45 3.39
C TYR A 394 6.32 -4.06 3.02
N PHE A 395 7.04 -3.02 3.41
CA PHE A 395 6.54 -1.65 3.38
C PHE A 395 7.55 -0.75 2.68
N GLY A 396 7.18 -0.22 1.52
CA GLY A 396 7.95 0.76 0.76
C GLY A 396 7.92 2.12 1.44
N CYS A 397 9.08 2.77 1.48
CA CYS A 397 9.25 4.03 2.20
C CYS A 397 10.16 4.97 1.42
N GLU A 398 9.77 6.24 1.36
CA GLU A 398 10.62 7.29 0.79
C GLU A 398 11.99 7.27 1.47
N ALA A 399 13.04 7.46 0.66
CA ALA A 399 14.43 7.25 1.03
C ALA A 399 14.84 7.99 2.32
N ASP A 400 14.36 9.21 2.52
CA ASP A 400 14.76 10.13 3.59
C ASP A 400 13.74 10.28 4.72
N ASP A 401 12.68 9.46 4.70
CA ASP A 401 11.69 9.44 5.77
C ASP A 401 12.31 9.03 7.11
N ARG A 402 12.40 9.98 8.04
CA ARG A 402 12.94 9.72 9.39
C ARG A 402 12.19 8.63 10.13
N LEU A 403 10.90 8.45 9.83
CA LEU A 403 10.07 7.42 10.45
C LEU A 403 10.41 6.00 9.98
N ASN A 404 11.29 5.82 8.99
CA ASN A 404 11.78 4.51 8.56
C ASN A 404 12.46 3.74 9.70
N ALA A 405 13.06 4.45 10.66
CA ALA A 405 13.64 3.82 11.85
C ALA A 405 12.61 3.15 12.78
N THR A 406 11.32 3.52 12.69
CA THR A 406 10.27 2.83 13.47
C THR A 406 10.20 1.34 13.11
N ALA A 407 10.53 0.98 11.87
CA ALA A 407 10.56 -0.40 11.43
C ALA A 407 11.55 -1.26 12.23
N PHE A 408 12.66 -0.67 12.69
CA PHE A 408 13.74 -1.38 13.36
C PHE A 408 13.77 -1.19 14.88
N ASN A 409 12.86 -0.38 15.43
CA ASN A 409 12.82 -0.07 16.85
C ASN A 409 12.23 -1.24 17.67
N THR A 410 13.10 -2.15 18.10
CA THR A 410 12.74 -3.33 18.90
C THR A 410 12.34 -3.02 20.34
N GLU A 411 12.53 -1.80 20.82
CA GLU A 411 12.06 -1.39 22.16
C GLU A 411 10.57 -1.02 22.14
N VAL A 412 10.07 -0.54 21.00
CA VAL A 412 8.68 -0.09 20.84
C VAL A 412 7.82 -1.14 20.16
N ASN A 413 8.34 -1.83 19.15
CA ASN A 413 7.56 -2.83 18.42
C ASN A 413 7.32 -4.07 19.30
N PRO A 414 6.06 -4.54 19.46
CA PRO A 414 5.74 -5.71 20.27
C PRO A 414 6.58 -6.94 19.92
N MET A 415 6.95 -7.73 20.94
CA MET A 415 7.84 -8.89 20.83
C MET A 415 9.23 -8.58 20.26
N GLY A 416 9.65 -7.31 20.27
CA GLY A 416 10.92 -6.89 19.69
C GLY A 416 10.98 -7.07 18.17
N ALA A 417 9.83 -7.04 17.50
CA ALA A 417 9.73 -7.28 16.07
C ALA A 417 10.45 -6.20 15.24
N ARG A 418 11.07 -6.62 14.15
CA ARG A 418 11.59 -5.73 13.11
C ARG A 418 10.68 -5.85 11.89
N ILE A 419 10.05 -4.74 11.51
CA ILE A 419 9.13 -4.64 10.39
C ILE A 419 9.94 -4.47 9.09
N ASN A 420 9.49 -5.11 8.00
CA ASN A 420 10.28 -5.14 6.77
C ASN A 420 10.13 -3.86 5.95
N ALA A 421 10.99 -2.88 6.19
CA ALA A 421 11.10 -1.70 5.33
C ALA A 421 11.78 -2.05 3.99
N LEU A 422 11.26 -1.50 2.89
CA LEU A 422 11.84 -1.55 1.55
C LEU A 422 12.28 -0.14 1.14
N PHE A 423 13.53 0.00 0.72
CA PHE A 423 14.02 1.24 0.14
C PHE A 423 13.31 1.55 -1.18
N SER A 424 12.61 2.68 -1.20
CA SER A 424 11.87 3.24 -2.33
C SER A 424 12.46 4.62 -2.65
N SER A 425 12.99 4.83 -3.85
CA SER A 425 13.55 6.12 -4.20
C SER A 425 12.53 7.16 -4.65
N ASP A 426 11.40 6.70 -5.18
CA ASP A 426 10.40 7.50 -5.91
C ASP A 426 10.97 8.37 -7.06
N ILE A 427 12.09 7.94 -7.67
CA ILE A 427 12.71 8.72 -8.74
C ILE A 427 11.73 8.99 -9.89
N GLY A 428 11.54 10.28 -10.18
CA GLY A 428 10.67 10.73 -11.26
C GLY A 428 9.48 11.58 -10.81
N HIS A 429 9.19 11.64 -9.52
CA HIS A 429 8.13 12.47 -8.96
C HIS A 429 8.64 13.76 -8.32
N PHE A 430 7.72 14.54 -7.73
CA PHE A 430 7.88 15.96 -7.40
C PHE A 430 8.72 16.21 -6.14
N ASP A 431 8.68 15.25 -5.24
CA ASP A 431 9.40 15.08 -3.98
C ASP A 431 10.88 14.73 -4.23
N VAL A 432 11.20 14.03 -5.33
CA VAL A 432 12.59 13.77 -5.77
C VAL A 432 13.09 14.85 -6.74
N ILE A 433 13.57 15.97 -6.19
CA ILE A 433 14.09 17.09 -6.99
C ILE A 433 15.51 16.88 -7.56
N HIS A 434 16.29 16.00 -6.94
CA HIS A 434 17.68 15.70 -7.30
C HIS A 434 17.95 14.19 -7.16
N MET A 435 17.95 13.45 -8.27
CA MET A 435 18.09 11.99 -8.25
C MET A 435 19.39 11.53 -7.58
N ASN A 436 20.48 12.26 -7.80
CA ASN A 436 21.78 11.93 -7.21
C ASN A 436 21.86 12.20 -5.70
N GLN A 437 20.79 12.69 -5.07
CA GLN A 437 20.69 12.91 -3.63
C GLN A 437 19.84 11.86 -2.92
N VAL A 438 19.16 10.93 -3.63
CA VAL A 438 18.32 9.90 -2.99
C VAL A 438 19.12 9.06 -1.99
N LEU A 439 20.22 8.42 -2.42
CA LEU A 439 21.05 7.63 -1.51
C LEU A 439 21.72 8.50 -0.42
N PRO A 440 22.29 9.68 -0.74
CA PRO A 440 22.73 10.63 0.29
C PRO A 440 21.70 10.96 1.35
N HIS A 441 20.46 11.28 0.97
CA HIS A 441 19.42 11.61 1.95
C HIS A 441 19.02 10.41 2.80
N ALA A 442 18.94 9.20 2.23
CA ALA A 442 18.74 7.99 3.04
C ALA A 442 19.87 7.76 4.05
N TRP A 443 21.12 8.06 3.66
CA TRP A 443 22.29 7.93 4.52
C TRP A 443 22.31 8.95 5.67
N GLU A 444 21.59 10.06 5.57
CA GLU A 444 21.43 11.02 6.68
C GLU A 444 20.82 10.36 7.91
N LEU A 445 19.97 9.34 7.74
CA LEU A 445 19.44 8.55 8.87
C LEU A 445 20.56 7.89 9.68
N VAL A 446 21.63 7.45 9.02
CA VAL A 446 22.83 6.89 9.67
C VAL A 446 23.68 8.00 10.27
N GLU A 447 23.93 9.09 9.52
CA GLU A 447 24.75 10.21 10.01
C GLU A 447 24.16 10.92 11.23
N ASP A 448 22.83 10.91 11.35
CA ASP A 448 22.06 11.47 12.47
C ASP A 448 21.88 10.49 13.64
N GLY A 449 22.30 9.23 13.47
CA GLY A 449 22.13 8.18 14.49
C GLY A 449 20.68 7.74 14.70
N VAL A 450 19.81 7.99 13.72
CA VAL A 450 18.42 7.49 13.69
C VAL A 450 18.39 6.02 13.27
N MET A 451 19.34 5.61 12.44
CA MET A 451 19.53 4.25 11.95
C MET A 451 20.99 3.84 12.12
N ASN A 452 21.26 2.58 12.47
CA ASN A 452 22.63 2.03 12.47
C ASN A 452 22.97 1.38 11.11
N LEU A 453 24.22 0.95 10.93
CA LEU A 453 24.68 0.37 9.65
C LEU A 453 23.99 -0.95 9.29
N ASP A 454 23.65 -1.78 10.27
CA ASP A 454 22.97 -3.06 10.02
C ASP A 454 21.52 -2.83 9.61
N GLU A 455 20.84 -1.86 10.22
CA GLU A 455 19.50 -1.41 9.85
C GLU A 455 19.49 -0.79 8.44
N PHE A 456 20.48 0.03 8.13
CA PHE A 456 20.62 0.61 6.79
C PHE A 456 20.83 -0.47 5.72
N ARG A 457 21.65 -1.48 6.01
CA ARG A 457 21.80 -2.66 5.16
C ARG A 457 20.49 -3.43 5.01
N GLU A 458 19.71 -3.59 6.08
CA GLU A 458 18.42 -4.26 5.99
C GLU A 458 17.43 -3.48 5.12
N PHE A 459 17.35 -2.17 5.31
CA PHE A 459 16.48 -1.28 4.56
C PHE A 459 16.80 -1.26 3.05
N THR A 460 18.08 -1.11 2.71
CA THR A 460 18.52 -0.88 1.31
C THR A 460 18.89 -2.15 0.56
N PHE A 461 19.03 -3.29 1.26
CA PHE A 461 19.45 -4.54 0.63
C PHE A 461 18.74 -5.78 1.19
N ALA A 462 18.88 -6.10 2.48
CA ALA A 462 18.51 -7.43 2.95
C ALA A 462 16.99 -7.69 2.89
N ASN A 463 16.17 -6.69 3.24
CA ASN A 463 14.72 -6.78 3.12
C ASN A 463 14.27 -6.79 1.65
N PRO A 464 14.72 -5.87 0.77
CA PRO A 464 14.47 -5.98 -0.68
C PRO A 464 14.87 -7.34 -1.26
N ALA A 465 16.09 -7.80 -1.00
CA ALA A 465 16.59 -9.06 -1.52
C ALA A 465 15.72 -10.23 -1.05
N ARG A 466 15.39 -10.29 0.25
CA ARG A 466 14.50 -11.31 0.81
C ARG A 466 13.11 -11.26 0.19
N PHE A 467 12.53 -10.07 0.03
CA PHE A 467 11.20 -9.89 -0.54
C PHE A 467 11.10 -10.47 -1.96
N TRP A 468 12.00 -10.04 -2.84
CA TRP A 468 11.97 -10.42 -4.24
C TRP A 468 12.39 -11.88 -4.46
N THR A 469 13.35 -12.40 -3.68
CA THR A 469 13.81 -13.79 -3.82
C THR A 469 12.94 -14.84 -3.14
N SER A 470 12.04 -14.43 -2.25
CA SER A 470 11.11 -15.37 -1.59
C SER A 470 10.14 -16.02 -2.58
N SER A 471 9.70 -15.26 -3.59
CA SER A 471 8.78 -15.76 -4.63
C SER A 471 9.52 -16.34 -5.84
N ASP A 472 10.69 -15.78 -6.19
CA ASP A 472 11.56 -16.30 -7.26
C ASP A 472 13.02 -16.29 -6.81
N PRO A 473 13.61 -17.44 -6.43
CA PRO A 473 15.03 -17.51 -6.03
C PRO A 473 16.01 -16.99 -7.10
N ASN A 474 15.58 -16.95 -8.38
CA ASN A 474 16.36 -16.44 -9.49
C ASN A 474 16.02 -14.99 -9.84
N PHE A 475 15.30 -14.25 -8.98
CA PHE A 475 14.87 -12.88 -9.26
C PHE A 475 16.06 -11.98 -9.67
N PHE A 476 17.24 -12.17 -9.08
CA PHE A 476 18.44 -11.39 -9.41
C PHE A 476 19.42 -12.11 -10.34
N ALA A 477 19.07 -13.26 -10.91
CA ALA A 477 19.96 -13.99 -11.81
C ALA A 477 20.37 -13.13 -13.03
N GLY A 478 21.67 -13.10 -13.35
CA GLY A 478 22.25 -12.29 -14.41
C GLY A 478 22.39 -10.80 -14.08
N THR A 479 22.19 -10.40 -12.81
CA THR A 479 22.27 -9.00 -12.38
C THR A 479 23.48 -8.75 -11.48
N LYS A 480 23.77 -7.47 -11.21
CA LYS A 480 24.83 -7.07 -10.23
C LYS A 480 24.56 -7.53 -8.79
N VAL A 481 23.32 -7.93 -8.48
CA VAL A 481 22.89 -8.36 -7.14
C VAL A 481 23.12 -9.86 -6.92
N GLU A 482 23.33 -10.64 -7.99
CA GLU A 482 23.58 -12.10 -7.90
C GLU A 482 24.90 -12.46 -7.20
N ALA A 483 25.87 -11.53 -7.20
CA ALA A 483 27.28 -11.76 -6.89
C ALA A 483 27.63 -11.87 -5.40
#